data_AF-A0A1Q6EII8-F1
#
_entry.id   AF-A0A1Q6EII8-F1
#
_cell.length_a   1.000
_cell.length_b   1.000
_cell.length_c   1.000
_cell.angle_alpha   90.00
_cell.angle_beta   90.00
_cell.angle_gamma   90.00
#
_symmetry.space_group_name_H-M   'P 1'
#
loop_
_entity.id
_entity.type
_entity.pdbx_description
1 polymer ?
#
loop_
_entity_poly.entity_id
_entity_poly.type
_entity_poly.pdbx_seq_one_letter_code
_entity_poly.pdbx_strand_id
1 'polypeptide(L)'
;MSLSRTIIKQIIKYKNLNFEDLTFLIALSYNFCMEIEPTYAESLIEKYFSRKFTGITKDDSLFSEITNNTNGLLVYREQAEKLITHISGITEEKAHILVRNLRKCDAEARSFGHEFVKSGVSNGYEESEVCKIWEFISLRSQSLLDYDFSLALGWLLYQIEYLNTYYSYIINQEIESFEKSYDITPILETIKREHNITPF
;
A
#
# COMPACT_ATOMS: atom_id res chain seq x y z
N MET A 1 -12.70 -11.66 -8.51
CA MET A 1 -12.72 -12.71 -7.46
C MET A 1 -11.37 -13.42 -7.22
N SER A 2 -10.29 -13.16 -7.97
CA SER A 2 -9.00 -13.90 -7.84
C SER A 2 -8.03 -13.33 -6.80
N LEU A 3 -7.95 -12.00 -6.64
CA LEU A 3 -6.91 -11.34 -5.82
C LEU A 3 -7.09 -11.54 -4.31
N SER A 4 -8.32 -11.39 -3.78
CA SER A 4 -8.59 -11.53 -2.35
C SER A 4 -8.33 -12.96 -1.85
N ARG A 5 -8.62 -13.97 -2.67
CA ARG A 5 -8.41 -15.38 -2.31
C ARG A 5 -6.93 -15.74 -2.19
N THR A 6 -6.06 -15.16 -3.01
CA THR A 6 -4.61 -15.38 -2.92
C THR A 6 -4.04 -14.81 -1.63
N ILE A 7 -4.39 -13.58 -1.28
CA ILE A 7 -3.94 -12.94 -0.03
C ILE A 7 -4.44 -13.73 1.17
N ILE A 8 -5.73 -14.10 1.20
CA ILE A 8 -6.31 -14.90 2.29
C ILE A 8 -5.55 -16.23 2.46
N LYS A 9 -5.26 -16.94 1.38
CA LYS A 9 -4.47 -18.19 1.44
C LYS A 9 -3.08 -17.98 2.01
N GLN A 10 -2.43 -16.86 1.71
CA GLN A 10 -1.09 -16.56 2.21
C GLN A 10 -1.09 -16.17 3.69
N ILE A 11 -2.14 -15.52 4.18
CA ILE A 11 -2.21 -15.06 5.56
C ILE A 11 -2.82 -16.06 6.54
N ILE A 12 -3.63 -17.03 6.07
CA ILE A 12 -4.33 -17.99 6.94
C ILE A 12 -3.40 -18.88 7.77
N LYS A 13 -2.12 -19.00 7.34
CA LYS A 13 -1.07 -19.73 8.08
C LYS A 13 -0.57 -18.96 9.31
N TYR A 14 -0.78 -17.65 9.36
CA TYR A 14 -0.38 -16.81 10.48
C TYR A 14 -1.51 -16.70 11.51
N LYS A 15 -1.15 -16.82 12.79
CA LYS A 15 -2.09 -16.72 13.92
C LYS A 15 -1.85 -15.42 14.69
N ASN A 16 -2.87 -14.98 15.44
CA ASN A 16 -2.82 -13.80 16.32
C ASN A 16 -2.50 -12.49 15.57
N LEU A 17 -3.13 -12.30 14.41
CA LEU A 17 -3.01 -11.04 13.67
C LEU A 17 -3.58 -9.89 14.51
N ASN A 18 -2.88 -8.76 14.49
CA ASN A 18 -3.29 -7.53 15.16
C ASN A 18 -3.72 -6.46 14.13
N PHE A 19 -4.15 -5.30 14.62
CA PHE A 19 -4.63 -4.23 13.75
C PHE A 19 -3.53 -3.66 12.85
N GLU A 20 -2.29 -3.63 13.31
CA GLU A 20 -1.13 -3.20 12.50
C GLU A 20 -0.88 -4.14 11.32
N ASP A 21 -1.06 -5.46 11.51
CA ASP A 21 -1.00 -6.44 10.42
C ASP A 21 -2.06 -6.13 9.36
N LEU A 22 -3.29 -5.77 9.78
CA LEU A 22 -4.36 -5.39 8.86
C LEU A 22 -3.97 -4.13 8.07
N THR A 23 -3.45 -3.10 8.74
CA THR A 23 -2.96 -1.86 8.09
C THR A 23 -1.83 -2.15 7.10
N PHE A 24 -0.94 -3.09 7.39
CA PHE A 24 0.12 -3.49 6.46
C PHE A 24 -0.42 -4.30 5.27
N LEU A 25 -1.32 -5.26 5.52
CA LEU A 25 -1.91 -6.10 4.48
C LEU A 25 -2.73 -5.29 3.46
N ILE A 26 -3.36 -4.20 3.87
CA ILE A 26 -4.04 -3.26 2.96
C ILE A 26 -3.04 -2.60 2.01
N ALA A 27 -1.91 -2.12 2.53
CA ALA A 27 -0.83 -1.54 1.71
C ALA A 27 -0.27 -2.54 0.70
N LEU A 28 -0.08 -3.80 1.11
CA LEU A 28 0.33 -4.85 0.20
C LEU A 28 -0.74 -5.22 -0.84
N SER A 29 -2.02 -5.23 -0.46
CA SER A 29 -3.12 -5.49 -1.39
C SER A 29 -3.15 -4.46 -2.52
N TYR A 30 -2.79 -3.22 -2.24
CA TYR A 30 -2.61 -2.19 -3.26
C TYR A 30 -1.45 -2.51 -4.22
N ASN A 31 -0.33 -3.03 -3.70
CA ASN A 31 0.81 -3.48 -4.52
C ASN A 31 0.40 -4.62 -5.48
N PHE A 32 -0.49 -5.53 -5.05
CA PHE A 32 -1.05 -6.59 -5.89
C PHE A 32 -1.90 -6.04 -7.06
N CYS A 33 -2.61 -4.93 -6.86
CA CYS A 33 -3.46 -4.32 -7.90
C CYS A 33 -2.67 -3.62 -9.01
N MET A 34 -1.40 -3.26 -8.74
CA MET A 34 -0.55 -2.51 -9.66
C MET A 34 0.26 -3.38 -10.63
N GLU A 35 -0.15 -4.63 -10.88
CA GLU A 35 0.55 -5.59 -11.76
C GLU A 35 2.01 -5.86 -11.39
N ILE A 36 2.38 -5.65 -10.12
CA ILE A 36 3.65 -6.17 -9.62
C ILE A 36 3.54 -7.70 -9.65
N GLU A 37 4.55 -8.39 -10.20
CA GLU A 37 4.57 -9.85 -10.30
C GLU A 37 4.00 -10.48 -9.01
N PRO A 38 2.95 -11.32 -9.09
CA PRO A 38 2.27 -11.86 -7.91
C PRO A 38 3.24 -12.48 -6.88
N THR A 39 4.34 -13.05 -7.38
CA THR A 39 5.46 -13.60 -6.61
C THR A 39 6.13 -12.57 -5.68
N TYR A 40 6.27 -11.32 -6.10
CA TYR A 40 6.88 -10.27 -5.28
C TYR A 40 6.00 -9.93 -4.09
N ALA A 41 4.69 -9.77 -4.29
CA ALA A 41 3.80 -9.42 -3.20
C ALA A 41 3.62 -10.59 -2.19
N GLU A 42 3.61 -11.84 -2.68
CA GLU A 42 3.72 -13.02 -1.82
C GLU A 42 5.02 -13.01 -1.01
N SER A 43 6.15 -12.71 -1.65
CA SER A 43 7.45 -12.61 -0.96
C SER A 43 7.47 -11.52 0.12
N LEU A 44 6.76 -10.41 -0.08
CA LEU A 44 6.65 -9.34 0.91
C LEU A 44 5.83 -9.76 2.13
N ILE A 45 4.74 -10.51 1.93
CA ILE A 45 3.95 -11.07 3.04
C ILE A 45 4.84 -12.01 3.88
N GLU A 46 5.55 -12.93 3.21
CA GLU A 46 6.44 -13.86 3.91
C GLU A 46 7.58 -13.15 4.62
N LYS A 47 8.20 -12.15 3.98
CA LYS A 47 9.27 -11.35 4.56
C LYS A 47 8.77 -10.56 5.77
N TYR A 48 7.60 -9.94 5.69
CA TYR A 48 7.00 -9.20 6.81
C TYR A 48 6.77 -10.08 8.04
N PHE A 49 6.04 -11.19 7.87
CA PHE A 49 5.70 -12.06 8.97
C PHE A 49 6.91 -12.81 9.52
N SER A 50 7.82 -13.27 8.66
CA SER A 50 9.09 -13.88 9.10
C SER A 50 9.87 -12.93 10.00
N ARG A 51 10.01 -11.66 9.61
CA ARG A 51 10.67 -10.62 10.42
C ARG A 51 9.91 -10.32 11.71
N LYS A 52 8.58 -10.24 11.65
CA LYS A 52 7.72 -10.03 12.82
C LYS A 52 7.91 -11.12 13.88
N PHE A 53 7.93 -12.40 13.48
CA PHE A 53 8.04 -13.51 14.42
C PHE A 53 9.45 -13.76 14.92
N THR A 54 10.47 -13.49 14.10
CA THR A 54 11.87 -13.66 14.50
C THR A 54 12.42 -12.46 15.27
N GLY A 55 11.82 -11.28 15.11
CA GLY A 55 12.37 -10.01 15.60
C GLY A 55 13.64 -9.58 14.87
N ILE A 56 14.06 -10.32 13.82
CA ILE A 56 15.28 -10.04 13.07
C ILE A 56 14.91 -9.26 11.81
N THR A 57 15.06 -7.94 11.86
CA THR A 57 15.10 -7.10 10.66
C THR A 57 16.50 -7.21 10.06
N LYS A 58 16.76 -8.25 9.27
CA LYS A 58 18.08 -8.42 8.61
C LYS A 58 18.40 -7.15 7.79
N ASP A 59 19.60 -6.62 8.04
CA ASP A 59 20.35 -5.47 7.49
C ASP A 59 20.15 -5.09 6.01
N ASP A 60 18.91 -4.87 5.57
CA ASP A 60 18.61 -4.32 4.24
C ASP A 60 18.29 -2.81 4.26
N SER A 61 18.31 -2.14 5.42
CA SER A 61 17.97 -0.72 5.46
C SER A 61 18.91 0.08 6.34
N LEU A 62 19.51 1.10 5.73
CA LEU A 62 20.09 2.26 6.40
C LEU A 62 19.15 2.93 7.44
N PHE A 63 17.86 2.57 7.49
CA PHE A 63 16.89 3.21 8.40
C PHE A 63 15.83 2.23 8.92
N SER A 64 16.26 1.34 9.83
CA SER A 64 15.35 0.52 10.63
C SER A 64 14.33 1.39 11.38
N GLU A 65 14.71 2.59 11.81
CA GLU A 65 13.82 3.52 12.50
C GLU A 65 12.62 3.97 11.63
N ILE A 66 12.85 4.26 10.34
CA ILE A 66 11.80 4.73 9.42
C ILE A 66 10.85 3.58 9.02
N THR A 67 11.38 2.36 8.97
CA THR A 67 10.66 1.17 8.50
C THR A 67 10.31 0.19 9.62
N ASN A 68 10.42 0.61 10.89
CA ASN A 68 10.24 -0.28 12.04
C ASN A 68 8.83 -0.86 12.10
N ASN A 69 7.83 -0.01 11.90
CA ASN A 69 6.40 -0.36 11.85
C ASN A 69 6.03 -1.30 10.68
N THR A 70 6.94 -1.49 9.72
CA THR A 70 6.77 -2.39 8.58
C THR A 70 7.82 -3.50 8.56
N ASN A 71 8.47 -3.74 9.69
CA ASN A 71 9.54 -4.74 9.83
C ASN A 71 10.62 -4.58 8.74
N GLY A 72 11.07 -3.36 8.47
CA GLY A 72 12.12 -3.09 7.49
C GLY A 72 11.66 -3.10 6.03
N LEU A 73 10.37 -2.93 5.74
CA LEU A 73 9.82 -2.92 4.38
C LEU A 73 9.34 -1.53 3.98
N LEU A 74 9.79 -1.03 2.84
CA LEU A 74 9.34 0.25 2.31
C LEU A 74 8.03 0.06 1.53
N VAL A 75 6.90 0.32 2.18
CA VAL A 75 5.55 0.13 1.60
C VAL A 75 4.68 1.38 1.67
N TYR A 76 5.04 2.34 2.52
CA TYR A 76 4.32 3.59 2.66
C TYR A 76 5.04 4.76 1.99
N ARG A 77 4.25 5.71 1.47
CA ARG A 77 4.79 6.90 0.83
C ARG A 77 5.55 7.78 1.82
N GLU A 78 5.00 7.92 3.02
CA GLU A 78 5.56 8.72 4.11
C GLU A 78 6.94 8.20 4.53
N GLN A 79 7.19 6.89 4.40
CA GLN A 79 8.51 6.30 4.63
C GLN A 79 9.51 6.75 3.56
N ALA A 80 9.11 6.81 2.28
CA ALA A 80 9.97 7.29 1.20
C ALA A 80 10.26 8.79 1.33
N GLU A 81 9.25 9.59 1.71
CA GLU A 81 9.42 11.03 1.98
C GLU A 81 10.45 11.25 3.12
N LYS A 82 10.30 10.51 4.24
CA LYS A 82 11.25 10.56 5.37
C LYS A 82 12.66 10.14 4.98
N LEU A 83 12.80 9.06 4.20
CA LEU A 83 14.11 8.61 3.69
C LEU A 83 14.79 9.68 2.86
N ILE A 84 14.04 10.30 1.94
CA ILE A 84 14.59 11.36 1.08
C ILE A 84 15.06 12.54 1.91
N THR A 85 14.22 13.05 2.81
CA THR A 85 14.59 14.15 3.71
C THR A 85 15.80 13.80 4.56
N HIS A 86 15.84 12.60 5.15
CA HIS A 86 16.92 12.21 6.04
C HIS A 86 18.27 12.04 5.32
N ILE A 87 18.27 11.50 4.09
CA ILE A 87 19.50 11.24 3.33
C ILE A 87 20.00 12.50 2.62
N SER A 88 19.10 13.30 2.04
CA SER A 88 19.48 14.45 1.21
C SER A 88 19.45 15.79 1.95
N GLY A 89 18.81 15.87 3.12
CA GLY A 89 18.67 17.11 3.89
C GLY A 89 17.66 18.10 3.30
N ILE A 90 16.88 17.73 2.28
CA ILE A 90 15.83 18.59 1.74
C ILE A 90 14.63 18.69 2.69
N THR A 91 13.85 19.76 2.57
CA THR A 91 12.66 19.97 3.37
C THR A 91 11.59 18.90 3.11
N GLU A 92 10.76 18.61 4.12
CA GLU A 92 9.65 17.66 4.01
C GLU A 92 8.70 18.01 2.85
N GLU A 93 8.40 19.31 2.66
CA GLU A 93 7.56 19.78 1.55
C GLU A 93 8.16 19.43 0.18
N LYS A 94 9.48 19.60 0.02
CA LYS A 94 10.17 19.23 -1.23
C LYS A 94 10.17 17.73 -1.44
N ALA A 95 10.42 16.95 -0.40
CA ALA A 95 10.36 15.49 -0.46
C ALA A 95 8.96 15.00 -0.84
N HIS A 96 7.92 15.58 -0.26
CA HIS A 96 6.52 15.30 -0.58
C HIS A 96 6.19 15.55 -2.06
N ILE A 97 6.55 16.73 -2.58
CA ILE A 97 6.36 17.08 -3.99
C ILE A 97 7.14 16.12 -4.90
N LEU A 98 8.38 15.83 -4.54
CA LEU A 98 9.25 14.92 -5.30
C LEU A 98 8.63 13.52 -5.40
N VAL A 99 8.24 12.91 -4.29
CA VAL A 99 7.62 11.57 -4.29
C VAL A 99 6.29 11.57 -5.03
N ARG A 100 5.49 12.63 -4.90
CA ARG A 100 4.26 12.80 -5.68
C ARG A 100 4.53 12.85 -7.18
N ASN A 101 5.60 13.50 -7.62
CA ASN A 101 5.98 13.58 -9.02
C ASN A 101 6.59 12.26 -9.53
N LEU A 102 7.36 11.54 -8.69
CA LEU A 102 7.84 10.19 -9.02
C LEU A 102 6.67 9.23 -9.29
N ARG A 103 5.58 9.30 -8.51
CA ARG A 103 4.34 8.52 -8.78
C ARG A 103 3.74 8.79 -10.16
N LYS A 104 3.94 9.99 -10.69
CA LYS A 104 3.48 10.37 -12.03
C LYS A 104 4.50 10.02 -13.13
N CYS A 105 5.57 9.29 -12.81
CA CYS A 105 6.68 9.00 -13.70
C CYS A 105 7.35 10.25 -14.29
N ASP A 106 7.35 11.35 -13.53
CA ASP A 106 7.92 12.62 -13.97
C ASP A 106 9.44 12.53 -14.18
N ALA A 107 9.91 13.04 -15.32
CA ALA A 107 11.31 12.92 -15.72
C ALA A 107 12.24 13.84 -14.90
N GLU A 108 11.77 15.02 -14.51
CA GLU A 108 12.54 15.95 -13.67
C GLU A 108 12.67 15.40 -12.25
N ALA A 109 11.61 14.82 -11.71
CA ALA A 109 11.66 14.12 -10.43
C ALA A 109 12.67 12.96 -10.44
N ARG A 110 12.76 12.21 -11.54
CA ARG A 110 13.76 11.14 -11.69
C ARG A 110 15.19 11.64 -11.79
N SER A 111 15.41 12.79 -12.41
CA SER A 111 16.76 13.37 -12.58
C SER A 111 17.36 13.84 -11.25
N PHE A 112 16.52 14.12 -10.24
CA PHE A 112 16.96 14.42 -8.87
C PHE A 112 17.83 13.31 -8.25
N GLY A 113 17.79 12.09 -8.78
CA GLY A 113 18.61 10.97 -8.29
C GLY A 113 20.11 11.29 -8.20
N HIS A 114 20.64 12.08 -9.13
CA HIS A 114 22.04 12.49 -9.07
C HIS A 114 22.34 13.39 -7.86
N GLU A 115 21.44 14.33 -7.55
CA GLU A 115 21.57 15.20 -6.38
C GLU A 115 21.36 14.42 -5.08
N PHE A 116 20.40 13.49 -5.09
CA PHE A 116 20.13 12.60 -3.96
C PHE A 116 21.36 11.76 -3.59
N VAL A 117 21.99 11.08 -4.57
CA VAL A 117 23.20 10.27 -4.35
C VAL A 117 24.35 11.14 -3.87
N LYS A 118 24.60 12.27 -4.54
CA LYS A 118 25.65 13.22 -4.14
C LYS A 118 25.47 13.70 -2.71
N SER A 119 24.24 14.06 -2.33
CA SER A 119 23.92 14.54 -0.98
C SER A 119 24.08 13.43 0.05
N GLY A 120 23.61 12.22 -0.26
CA GLY A 120 23.78 11.05 0.62
C GLY A 120 25.25 10.74 0.90
N VAL A 121 26.10 10.69 -0.13
CA VAL A 121 27.54 10.47 0.03
C VAL A 121 28.17 11.60 0.86
N SER A 122 27.78 12.86 0.63
CA SER A 122 28.28 13.99 1.44
C SER A 122 27.85 13.94 2.90
N ASN A 123 26.73 13.28 3.19
CA ASN A 123 26.20 13.06 4.53
C ASN A 123 26.74 11.78 5.20
N GLY A 124 27.73 11.12 4.57
CA GLY A 124 28.44 9.98 5.15
C GLY A 124 27.81 8.61 4.87
N TYR A 125 26.81 8.54 3.98
CA TYR A 125 26.22 7.27 3.56
C TYR A 125 27.05 6.61 2.45
N GLU A 126 27.00 5.27 2.40
CA GLU A 126 27.68 4.51 1.36
C GLU A 126 26.94 4.66 0.01
N GLU A 127 27.69 4.92 -1.06
CA GLU A 127 27.11 5.26 -2.37
C GLU A 127 26.22 4.15 -2.93
N SER A 128 26.64 2.88 -2.82
CA SER A 128 25.87 1.74 -3.31
C SER A 128 24.54 1.59 -2.58
N GLU A 129 24.50 1.85 -1.28
CA GLU A 129 23.27 1.82 -0.47
C GLU A 129 22.32 2.96 -0.84
N VAL A 130 22.82 4.19 -0.98
CA VAL A 130 22.01 5.34 -1.40
C VAL A 130 21.44 5.12 -2.80
N CYS A 131 22.25 4.58 -3.72
CA CYS A 131 21.79 4.22 -5.08
C CYS A 131 20.63 3.21 -5.05
N LYS A 132 20.74 2.14 -4.23
CA LYS A 132 19.68 1.13 -4.09
C LYS A 132 18.37 1.74 -3.57
N ILE A 133 18.46 2.64 -2.59
CA ILE A 133 17.28 3.33 -2.04
C ILE A 133 16.61 4.18 -3.11
N TRP A 134 17.41 4.96 -3.86
CA TRP A 134 16.87 5.80 -4.93
C TRP A 134 16.20 4.96 -6.02
N GLU A 135 16.87 3.90 -6.47
CA GLU A 135 16.34 3.00 -7.49
C GLU A 135 15.00 2.39 -7.04
N PHE A 136 14.92 1.93 -5.79
CA PHE A 136 13.68 1.41 -5.23
C PHE A 136 12.57 2.47 -5.24
N ILE A 137 12.81 3.66 -4.70
CA ILE A 137 11.80 4.72 -4.60
C ILE A 137 11.36 5.19 -6.00
N SER A 138 12.32 5.40 -6.92
CA SER A 138 12.05 5.86 -8.28
C SER A 138 11.21 4.85 -9.07
N LEU A 139 11.53 3.55 -8.97
CA LEU A 139 10.82 2.48 -9.68
C LEU A 139 9.47 2.14 -9.04
N ARG A 140 9.38 2.18 -7.71
CA ARG A 140 8.22 1.66 -6.95
C ARG A 140 7.35 2.73 -6.31
N SER A 141 7.62 4.02 -6.54
CA SER A 141 6.83 5.13 -5.99
C SER A 141 5.32 4.95 -6.19
N GLN A 142 4.89 4.44 -7.35
CA GLN A 142 3.48 4.21 -7.68
C GLN A 142 2.79 3.18 -6.79
N SER A 143 3.55 2.22 -6.25
CA SER A 143 3.01 1.13 -5.43
C SER A 143 3.04 1.42 -3.94
N LEU A 144 3.68 2.53 -3.53
CA LEU A 144 3.65 3.01 -2.16
C LEU A 144 2.28 3.59 -1.83
N LEU A 145 1.65 3.08 -0.77
CA LEU A 145 0.36 3.55 -0.29
C LEU A 145 0.54 4.64 0.77
N ASP A 146 -0.46 5.48 0.96
CA ASP A 146 -0.50 6.40 2.09
C ASP A 146 -0.83 5.62 3.37
N TYR A 147 -0.03 5.81 4.43
CA TYR A 147 -0.26 5.14 5.71
C TYR A 147 -1.65 5.49 6.27
N ASP A 148 -2.02 6.77 6.24
CA ASP A 148 -3.31 7.25 6.77
C ASP A 148 -4.50 6.64 6.04
N PHE A 149 -4.39 6.45 4.72
CA PHE A 149 -5.41 5.75 3.94
C PHE A 149 -5.53 4.29 4.39
N SER A 150 -4.40 3.61 4.55
CA SER A 150 -4.36 2.22 5.01
C SER A 150 -4.94 2.07 6.42
N LEU A 151 -4.65 3.04 7.30
CA LEU A 151 -5.15 3.08 8.67
C LEU A 151 -6.67 3.29 8.71
N ALA A 152 -7.16 4.29 7.97
CA ALA A 152 -8.59 4.59 7.89
C ALA A 152 -9.39 3.42 7.29
N LEU A 153 -8.89 2.82 6.21
CA LEU A 153 -9.52 1.66 5.60
C LEU A 153 -9.48 0.44 6.53
N GLY A 154 -8.37 0.22 7.23
CA GLY A 154 -8.26 -0.83 8.24
C GLY A 154 -9.28 -0.67 9.35
N TRP A 155 -9.51 0.56 9.81
CA TRP A 155 -10.50 0.85 10.84
C TRP A 155 -11.92 0.53 10.38
N LEU A 156 -12.28 0.95 9.16
CA LEU A 156 -13.58 0.64 8.56
C LEU A 156 -13.78 -0.87 8.40
N LEU A 157 -12.78 -1.57 7.87
CA LEU A 157 -12.84 -3.03 7.69
C LEU A 157 -12.98 -3.76 9.03
N TYR A 158 -12.24 -3.33 10.05
CA TYR A 158 -12.37 -3.89 11.40
C TYR A 158 -13.77 -3.69 11.98
N GLN A 159 -14.36 -2.50 11.82
CA GLN A 159 -15.72 -2.22 12.26
C GLN A 159 -16.75 -3.11 11.55
N ILE A 160 -16.63 -3.25 10.22
CA ILE A 160 -17.50 -4.13 9.43
C ILE A 160 -17.36 -5.58 9.91
N GLU A 161 -16.13 -6.07 10.11
CA GLU A 161 -15.90 -7.45 10.54
C GLU A 161 -16.38 -7.71 11.98
N TYR A 162 -16.24 -6.72 12.87
CA TYR A 162 -16.81 -6.78 14.20
C TYR A 162 -18.34 -6.93 14.14
N LEU A 163 -19.02 -6.13 13.31
CA LEU A 163 -20.46 -6.22 13.12
C LEU A 163 -20.86 -7.55 12.46
N ASN A 164 -20.12 -8.04 11.47
CA ASN A 164 -20.33 -9.36 10.88
C ASN A 164 -20.18 -10.48 11.91
N THR A 165 -19.24 -10.36 12.84
CA THR A 165 -18.97 -11.40 13.84
C THR A 165 -20.04 -11.45 14.93
N TYR A 166 -20.44 -10.29 15.46
CA TYR A 166 -21.30 -10.20 16.65
C TYR A 166 -22.75 -9.81 16.35
N TYR A 167 -23.02 -9.24 15.18
CA TYR A 167 -24.32 -8.69 14.76
C TYR A 167 -24.69 -9.06 13.31
N SER A 168 -24.25 -10.25 12.85
CA SER A 168 -24.40 -10.73 11.46
C SER A 168 -25.80 -10.53 10.87
N TYR A 169 -26.84 -10.84 11.64
CA TYR A 169 -28.23 -10.69 11.19
C TYR A 169 -28.57 -9.23 10.83
N ILE A 170 -28.20 -8.28 11.68
CA ILE A 170 -28.50 -6.86 11.50
C ILE A 170 -27.72 -6.32 10.31
N ILE A 171 -26.41 -6.55 10.27
CA ILE A 171 -25.56 -6.01 9.20
C ILE A 171 -25.92 -6.60 7.83
N ASN A 172 -26.27 -7.88 7.75
CA ASN A 172 -26.72 -8.49 6.49
C ASN A 172 -28.04 -7.89 6.00
N GLN A 173 -28.99 -7.65 6.91
CA GLN A 173 -30.26 -6.99 6.56
C GLN A 173 -30.02 -5.56 6.03
N GLU A 174 -29.15 -4.79 6.69
CA GLU A 174 -28.81 -3.44 6.25
C GLU A 174 -28.06 -3.44 4.92
N ILE A 175 -27.14 -4.38 4.70
CA ILE A 175 -26.45 -4.57 3.40
C ILE A 175 -27.48 -4.87 2.30
N GLU A 176 -28.39 -5.82 2.51
CA GLU A 176 -29.42 -6.15 1.52
C GLU A 176 -30.34 -4.95 1.21
N SER A 177 -30.69 -4.16 2.23
CA SER A 177 -31.47 -2.93 2.07
C SER A 177 -30.71 -1.87 1.27
N PHE A 178 -29.42 -1.67 1.60
CA PHE A 178 -28.53 -0.75 0.91
C PHE A 178 -28.33 -1.16 -0.55
N GLU A 179 -28.04 -2.43 -0.84
CA GLU A 179 -27.86 -2.91 -2.21
C GLU A 179 -29.11 -2.69 -3.08
N LYS A 180 -30.30 -2.87 -2.53
CA LYS A 180 -31.57 -2.54 -3.21
C LYS A 180 -31.70 -1.05 -3.54
N SER A 181 -31.11 -0.16 -2.74
CA SER A 181 -31.16 1.30 -2.98
C SER A 181 -30.24 1.75 -4.13
N TYR A 182 -29.19 0.98 -4.44
CA TYR A 182 -28.28 1.21 -5.58
C TYR A 182 -28.60 0.32 -6.78
N ASP A 183 -29.73 -0.41 -6.76
CA ASP A 183 -30.15 -1.18 -7.91
C ASP A 183 -30.48 -0.22 -9.06
N ILE A 184 -29.52 -0.08 -9.98
CA ILE A 184 -29.65 0.74 -11.19
C ILE A 184 -30.40 -0.02 -12.30
N THR A 185 -30.73 -1.29 -12.10
CA THR A 185 -31.44 -2.11 -13.10
C THR A 185 -32.74 -1.45 -13.55
N PRO A 186 -33.59 -0.89 -12.66
CA PRO A 186 -34.81 -0.17 -13.07
C PRO A 186 -34.52 1.09 -13.90
N ILE A 187 -33.42 1.80 -13.59
CA ILE A 187 -32.97 2.98 -14.34
C ILE A 187 -32.49 2.55 -15.74
N LEU A 188 -31.67 1.51 -15.82
CA LEU A 188 -31.17 0.95 -17.07
C LEU A 188 -32.30 0.40 -17.95
N GLU A 189 -33.30 -0.26 -17.36
CA GLU A 189 -34.50 -0.73 -18.05
C GLU A 189 -35.34 0.42 -18.60
N THR A 190 -35.43 1.52 -17.85
CA THR A 190 -36.13 2.74 -18.30
C THR A 190 -35.42 3.37 -19.49
N ILE A 191 -34.09 3.54 -19.42
CA ILE A 191 -33.26 4.04 -20.52
C ILE A 191 -33.38 3.13 -21.76
N LYS A 192 -33.34 1.80 -21.58
CA LYS A 192 -33.52 0.84 -22.69
C LYS A 192 -34.88 0.99 -23.37
N ARG A 193 -35.95 1.20 -22.58
CA ARG A 193 -37.32 1.39 -23.08
C ARG A 193 -37.49 2.71 -23.82
N GLU A 194 -36.91 3.80 -23.30
CA GLU A 194 -37.02 5.13 -23.90
C GLU A 194 -36.16 5.28 -25.17
N HIS A 195 -35.03 4.57 -25.25
CA HIS A 195 -34.08 4.67 -26.35
C HIS A 195 -34.05 3.45 -27.30
N ASN A 196 -34.97 2.49 -27.16
CA ASN A 196 -35.06 1.27 -27.97
C ASN A 196 -33.72 0.49 -28.11
N ILE A 197 -32.95 0.43 -27.03
CA ILE A 197 -31.66 -0.27 -27.02
C ILE A 197 -31.92 -1.75 -26.73
N THR A 198 -31.87 -2.61 -27.76
CA THR A 198 -31.94 -4.07 -27.60
C THR A 198 -30.63 -4.64 -27.02
N PRO A 199 -30.69 -5.72 -26.23
CA PRO A 199 -29.49 -6.35 -25.68
C PRO A 199 -28.66 -6.99 -26.80
N PHE A 200 -27.33 -6.85 -26.73
CA PHE A 200 -26.39 -7.68 -27.48
C PHE A 200 -26.21 -9.05 -26.79
#